data_AF-A0A6I6G4W6-F1
#
_entry.id   AF-A0A6I6G4W6-F1
#
_cell.length_a   1.000
_cell.length_b   1.000
_cell.length_c   1.000
_cell.angle_alpha   90.00
_cell.angle_beta   90.00
_cell.angle_gamma   90.00
#
_symmetry.space_group_name_H-M   'P 1'
#
loop_
_entity.id
_entity.type
_entity.pdbx_description
1 polymer ?
#
loop_
_entity_poly.entity_id
_entity_poly.type
_entity_poly.pdbx_seq_one_letter_code
_entity_poly.pdbx_strand_id
1 'polypeptide(L)' 'MKKTTLKIACYEIEDITLKHSSDNQLTYIHIPCDYDKEFCMQLDGWDENTSIPAQLKDKNILLYRHAYDKDSHHWILKVA' A
#
# COMPACT_ATOMS: atom_id res chain seq x y z
N MET A 1 1.57 -17.92 11.09
CA MET A 1 1.08 -16.53 10.89
C MET A 1 1.51 -16.11 9.50
N LYS A 2 0.59 -15.93 8.55
CA LYS A 2 0.94 -15.60 7.16
C LYS A 2 1.31 -14.12 7.09
N LYS A 3 2.61 -13.80 7.14
CA LYS A 3 3.12 -12.46 6.79
C LYS A 3 2.61 -12.14 5.38
N THR A 4 2.02 -10.96 5.22
CA THR A 4 1.48 -10.54 3.94
C THR A 4 2.49 -9.62 3.30
N THR A 5 3.09 -10.08 2.20
CA THR A 5 4.09 -9.31 1.47
C THR A 5 3.43 -8.56 0.33
N LEU A 6 3.71 -7.26 0.25
CA LEU A 6 3.36 -6.37 -0.83
C LEU A 6 4.63 -5.96 -1.58
N LYS A 7 4.66 -6.20 -2.88
CA LYS A 7 5.76 -5.74 -3.74
C LYS A 7 5.28 -4.57 -4.59
N ILE A 8 6.02 -3.48 -4.58
CA ILE A 8 5.76 -2.31 -5.43
C ILE A 8 7.06 -1.98 -6.14
N ALA A 9 7.10 -2.13 -7.46
CA ALA A 9 8.34 -2.03 -8.24
C ALA A 9 9.48 -2.89 -7.65
N CYS A 10 10.54 -2.28 -7.14
CA CYS A 10 11.69 -2.96 -6.52
C CYS A 10 11.57 -3.13 -5.00
N TYR A 11 10.52 -2.58 -4.37
CA TYR A 11 10.33 -2.61 -2.93
C TYR A 11 9.48 -3.81 -2.52
N GLU A 12 9.85 -4.46 -1.42
CA GLU A 12 9.13 -5.59 -0.86
C GLU A 12 8.78 -5.28 0.61
N ILE A 13 7.52 -4.96 0.89
CA ILE A 13 7.07 -4.57 2.22
C ILE A 13 6.31 -5.73 2.86
N GLU A 14 6.77 -6.20 4.02
CA GLU A 14 6.11 -7.27 4.77
C GLU A 14 5.14 -6.76 5.85
N ASP A 15 5.35 -5.53 6.34
CA ASP A 15 4.62 -4.96 7.48
C ASP A 15 3.43 -4.10 7.02
N ILE A 16 2.55 -4.67 6.18
CA ILE A 16 1.38 -3.96 5.66
C ILE A 16 0.09 -4.33 6.39
N THR A 17 -0.78 -3.35 6.58
CA THR A 17 -2.12 -3.57 7.13
C THR A 17 -3.17 -3.55 6.02
N LEU A 18 -3.89 -4.65 5.88
CA LEU A 18 -5.00 -4.78 4.92
C LEU A 18 -6.33 -4.36 5.57
N LYS A 19 -7.04 -3.43 4.95
CA LYS A 19 -8.41 -3.05 5.33
C LYS A 19 -9.40 -3.58 4.31
N HIS A 20 -10.30 -4.43 4.79
CA HIS A 20 -11.39 -5.00 4.02
C HIS A 20 -12.68 -4.21 4.27
N SER A 21 -13.49 -4.05 3.24
CA SER A 21 -14.86 -3.54 3.37
C SER A 21 -15.79 -4.59 3.98
N SER A 22 -17.02 -4.19 4.30
CA SER A 22 -18.06 -5.07 4.87
C SER A 22 -18.36 -6.30 4.01
N ASP A 23 -18.10 -6.25 2.71
CA ASP A 23 -18.23 -7.37 1.76
C ASP A 23 -16.98 -8.29 1.73
N ASN A 24 -16.05 -8.14 2.67
CA ASN A 24 -14.78 -8.89 2.75
C ASN A 24 -13.81 -8.63 1.58
N GLN A 25 -14.13 -7.72 0.66
CA GLN A 25 -13.25 -7.27 -0.40
C GLN A 25 -12.15 -6.35 0.16
N LEU A 26 -10.90 -6.57 -0.29
CA LEU A 26 -9.78 -5.72 0.09
C LEU A 26 -9.98 -4.34 -0.55
N THR A 27 -9.99 -3.28 0.25
CA THR A 27 -10.30 -1.93 -0.24
C THR A 27 -9.14 -0.98 -0.03
N TYR A 28 -8.45 -1.08 1.10
CA TYR A 28 -7.30 -0.24 1.39
C TYR A 28 -6.13 -1.04 1.93
N ILE A 29 -4.92 -0.57 1.63
CA ILE A 29 -3.66 -1.07 2.17
C ILE A 29 -2.96 0.09 2.84
N HIS A 30 -2.54 -0.12 4.08
CA HIS A 30 -1.75 0.84 4.83
C HIS A 30 -0.30 0.38 4.80
N ILE A 31 0.58 1.25 4.35
CA ILE A 31 2.02 1.01 4.27
C ILE A 31 2.74 1.95 5.26
N PRO A 32 3.51 1.41 6.21
CA PRO A 32 4.31 2.24 7.11
C PRO A 32 5.43 2.95 6.37
N CYS A 33 5.53 4.26 6.56
CA CYS A 33 6.66 5.04 6.04
C CYS A 33 7.97 4.77 6.80
N ASP A 34 7.90 4.25 8.03
CA ASP A 34 9.07 3.80 8.78
C ASP A 34 9.76 2.58 8.17
N TYR A 35 9.09 1.85 7.27
CA TYR A 35 9.72 0.70 6.58
C TYR A 35 10.87 1.16 5.68
N ASP A 36 10.61 2.16 4.83
CA ASP A 36 11.58 2.69 3.90
C ASP A 36 11.24 4.17 3.58
N LYS A 37 12.16 5.06 3.93
CA LYS A 37 11.98 6.51 3.74
C LYS A 37 11.99 6.88 2.26
N GLU A 38 12.80 6.23 1.45
CA GLU A 38 12.88 6.52 0.01
C GLU A 38 11.58 6.10 -0.67
N PHE A 39 11.06 4.92 -0.32
CA PHE A 39 9.75 4.48 -0.79
C PHE A 39 8.63 5.44 -0.40
N CYS A 40 8.59 5.88 0.87
CA CYS A 40 7.61 6.85 1.34
C CYS A 40 7.67 8.19 0.58
N MET A 41 8.88 8.68 0.27
CA MET A 41 9.07 9.88 -0.53
C MET A 41 8.64 9.67 -2.00
N GLN A 42 8.83 8.48 -2.56
CA GLN A 42 8.34 8.17 -3.90
C GLN A 42 6.82 8.10 -3.96
N LEU A 43 6.17 7.56 -2.93
CA LEU A 43 4.71 7.56 -2.79
C LEU A 43 4.13 8.98 -2.72
N ASP A 44 4.82 9.89 -2.04
CA ASP A 44 4.39 11.30 -1.93
C ASP A 44 4.34 12.01 -3.30
N GLY A 45 5.22 11.59 -4.23
CA GLY A 45 5.26 12.11 -5.60
C GLY A 45 4.17 11.60 -6.54
N TRP A 46 3.39 10.58 -6.14
CA TRP A 46 2.33 10.03 -6.98
C TRP A 46 0.99 10.74 -6.76
N ASP A 47 0.25 10.96 -7.85
CA ASP A 47 -1.10 11.54 -7.78
C ASP A 47 -2.16 10.47 -7.45
N GLU A 48 -3.33 10.91 -6.94
CA GLU A 48 -4.47 10.02 -6.64
C GLU A 48 -5.02 9.29 -7.87
N ASN A 49 -4.82 9.85 -9.08
CA ASN A 49 -5.29 9.25 -10.33
C ASN A 49 -4.26 8.33 -10.99
N THR A 50 -3.03 8.26 -10.46
CA THR A 50 -1.97 7.42 -11.03
C THR A 50 -2.10 6.00 -10.49
N SER A 51 -2.26 5.03 -11.38
CA SER A 51 -2.26 3.62 -10.99
C SER A 51 -0.85 3.13 -10.74
N ILE A 52 -0.69 2.46 -9.60
CA ILE A 52 0.58 1.94 -9.11
C ILE A 52 0.52 0.42 -9.25
N PRO A 53 1.28 -0.18 -10.18
CA PRO A 53 1.35 -1.62 -10.29
C PRO A 53 2.04 -2.22 -9.06
N ALA A 54 1.38 -3.18 -8.43
CA ALA A 54 1.88 -3.85 -7.25
C ALA A 54 1.52 -5.34 -7.28
N GLN A 55 2.18 -6.12 -6.43
CA GLN A 55 1.92 -7.54 -6.27
C GLN A 55 1.70 -7.87 -4.80
N LEU A 56 0.50 -8.35 -4.47
CA LEU A 56 0.10 -8.73 -3.13
C LEU A 56 -0.08 -10.26 -3.06
N LYS A 57 0.71 -10.95 -2.24
CA LYS A 57 0.65 -12.42 -2.13
C LYS A 57 0.70 -13.12 -3.50
N ASP A 58 1.65 -12.70 -4.32
CA ASP A 58 1.85 -13.16 -5.70
C ASP A 58 0.75 -12.76 -6.70
N LYS A 59 -0.29 -12.02 -6.28
CA LYS A 59 -1.34 -11.51 -7.17
C LYS A 59 -1.05 -10.08 -7.60
N ASN A 60 -1.08 -9.83 -8.90
CA ASN A 60 -0.99 -8.47 -9.43
C ASN A 60 -2.23 -7.68 -9.08
N ILE A 61 -2.03 -6.51 -8.49
CA ILE A 61 -3.08 -5.55 -8.11
C ILE A 61 -2.66 -4.16 -8.57
N LEU A 62 -3.63 -3.28 -8.73
CA LEU A 62 -3.39 -1.85 -8.92
C LEU A 62 -3.73 -1.11 -7.65
N LEU A 63 -2.84 -0.22 -7.26
CA LEU A 63 -2.99 0.65 -6.11
C LEU A 63 -3.15 2.09 -6.57
N TYR A 64 -3.92 2.87 -5.83
CA TYR A 64 -4.10 4.30 -6.03
C TYR A 64 -3.82 5.01 -4.72
N ARG A 65 -3.11 6.14 -4.78
CA ARG A 65 -2.89 6.95 -3.58
C ARG A 65 -4.22 7.47 -3.07
N HIS A 66 -4.52 7.24 -1.78
CA HIS A 66 -5.76 7.71 -1.18
C HIS A 66 -5.53 8.81 -0.16
N ALA A 67 -4.74 8.54 0.89
CA ALA A 67 -4.48 9.50 1.95
C ALA A 67 -3.20 9.15 2.70
N TYR A 68 -2.62 10.14 3.39
CA TYR A 68 -1.53 9.92 4.34
C TYR A 68 -2.04 10.06 5.77
N ASP A 69 -1.88 9.01 6.56
CA ASP A 69 -2.20 9.00 7.98
C ASP A 69 -1.00 9.54 8.77
N LYS A 70 -1.13 10.77 9.26
CA LYS A 70 -0.06 11.45 10.02
C LYS A 70 0.11 10.92 11.43
N ASP A 71 -0.91 10.27 11.99
CA ASP A 71 -0.92 9.78 13.38
C ASP A 71 -0.14 8.46 13.48
N SER A 72 -0.42 7.53 12.57
CA SER A 72 0.28 6.25 12.44
C SER A 72 1.49 6.30 11.52
N HIS A 73 1.76 7.43 10.86
CA HIS A 73 2.84 7.58 9.88
C HIS A 73 2.73 6.61 8.68
N HIS A 74 1.50 6.36 8.20
CA HIS A 74 1.20 5.35 7.18
C HIS A 74 0.61 5.97 5.91
N TRP A 75 1.05 5.51 4.74
CA TRP A 75 0.35 5.77 3.47
C TRP A 75 -0.82 4.82 3.31
N ILE A 76 -2.00 5.38 3.03
CA ILE A 76 -3.22 4.65 2.69
C ILE A 76 -3.34 4.62 1.17
N LEU A 77 -3.28 3.41 0.61
CA LEU A 77 -3.48 3.14 -0.80
C LEU A 77 -4.81 2.40 -0.99
N LYS A 78 -5.59 2.80 -1.99
CA LYS A 78 -6.82 2.13 -2.40
C LYS A 78 -6.51 1.04 -3.43
N VAL A 79 -7.16 -0.12 -3.30
CA VAL A 79 -7.05 -1.22 -4.26
C VAL A 79 -8.14 -1.08 -5.34
N ALA A 80 -7.76 -1.35 -6.59
CA ALA A 80 -8.64 -1.38 -7.76
C ALA A 80 -9.46 -2.67 -7.88
#